data_AF-A0A962TNW0-F1
#
_entry.id   AF-A0A962TNW0-F1
#
_cell.length_a   1.000
_cell.length_b   1.000
_cell.length_c   1.000
_cell.angle_alpha   90.00
_cell.angle_beta   90.00
_cell.angle_gamma   90.00
#
_symmetry.space_group_name_H-M   'P 1'
#
loop_
_entity.id
_entity.type
_entity.pdbx_description
1 polymer ?
#
loop_
_entity_poly.entity_id
_entity_poly.type
_entity_poly.pdbx_seq_one_letter_code
_entity_poly.pdbx_strand_id
1 'polypeptide(L)' 'GYFLTGPKKDGNIRDYATVEQLVVLASLESQNALLIEQQKSQGERLTILNTLAIKQMRALIDNPSVKQLKGGALLE' A
#
# COMPACT_ATOMS: atom_id res chain seq x y z
N GLY A 1 20.19 23.82 -13.25
CA GLY A 1 19.79 22.53 -12.67
C GLY A 1 18.30 22.41 -12.83
N TYR A 2 17.84 21.48 -13.66
CA TYR A 2 16.42 21.32 -13.97
C TYR A 2 15.79 20.36 -12.94
N PHE A 3 15.05 20.91 -11.98
CA PHE A 3 14.11 20.12 -11.18
C PHE A 3 12.74 20.17 -11.84
N LEU A 4 12.26 18.97 -12.16
CA LEU A 4 11.00 18.66 -12.81
C LEU A 4 9.83 18.96 -11.86
N THR A 5 9.01 19.96 -12.17
CA THR A 5 7.72 20.17 -11.51
C THR A 5 6.61 19.50 -12.33
N GLY A 6 6.42 18.20 -12.10
CA GLY A 6 5.15 17.53 -12.39
C GLY A 6 4.10 17.93 -11.34
N PRO A 7 2.79 17.87 -11.64
CA PRO A 7 1.74 18.39 -10.77
C PRO A 7 1.71 17.62 -9.45
N LYS A 8 2.20 18.27 -8.39
CA LYS A 8 2.08 17.82 -7.01
C LYS A 8 0.60 17.83 -6.62
N LYS A 9 -0.05 16.67 -6.67
CA LYS A 9 -1.11 16.40 -5.70
C LYS A 9 -0.40 16.30 -4.36
N ASP A 10 -0.60 17.29 -3.51
CA ASP A 10 0.24 17.66 -2.36
C ASP A 10 0.09 16.70 -1.15
N GLY A 11 0.32 15.41 -1.38
CA GLY A 11 0.44 14.42 -0.32
C GLY A 11 0.89 13.08 -0.88
N ASN A 12 1.84 12.46 -0.20
CA ASN A 12 2.24 11.07 -0.45
C ASN A 12 0.98 10.19 -0.36
N ILE A 13 0.90 9.10 -1.13
CA ILE A 13 -0.23 8.15 -1.05
C ILE A 13 -0.44 7.64 0.40
N ARG A 14 0.62 7.64 1.20
CA ARG A 14 0.61 7.34 2.63
C ARG A 14 -0.17 8.35 3.47
N ASP A 15 -0.18 9.62 3.09
CA ASP A 15 -0.81 10.70 3.87
C ASP A 15 -2.34 10.58 3.87
N TYR A 16 -2.91 9.82 2.93
CA TYR A 16 -4.35 9.59 2.78
C TYR A 16 -4.75 8.13 3.00
N ALA A 17 -3.82 7.26 3.39
CA ALA A 17 -4.05 5.83 3.57
C ALA A 17 -4.56 5.53 4.99
N THR A 18 -5.47 4.55 5.12
CA THR A 18 -5.84 4.04 6.45
C THR A 18 -4.67 3.30 7.10
N VAL A 19 -4.71 3.09 8.42
CA VAL A 19 -3.66 2.34 9.13
C VAL A 19 -3.45 0.96 8.52
N GLU A 20 -4.53 0.28 8.12
CA GLU A 20 -4.48 -1.01 7.46
C GLU A 20 -3.82 -0.93 6.08
N GLN A 21 -4.15 0.11 5.30
CA GLN A 21 -3.53 0.34 4.00
C GLN A 21 -2.04 0.68 4.13
N LEU A 22 -1.64 1.41 5.16
CA LEU A 22 -0.23 1.69 5.47
C LEU A 22 0.54 0.41 5.79
N VAL A 23 -0.07 -0.53 6.52
CA VAL A 23 0.54 -1.85 6.78
C VAL A 23 0.76 -2.62 5.48
N VAL A 24 -0.21 -2.62 4.57
CA VAL A 24 -0.02 -3.25 3.25
C VAL A 24 1.09 -2.57 2.46
N LEU A 25 1.14 -1.24 2.45
CA LEU A 25 2.18 -0.49 1.74
C LEU A 25 3.59 -0.80 2.28
N ALA A 26 3.76 -0.82 3.60
CA ALA A 26 5.03 -1.18 4.23
C ALA A 26 5.44 -2.64 3.90
N SER A 27 4.47 -3.55 3.88
CA SER A 27 4.69 -4.95 3.48
C SER A 27 5.13 -5.07 2.03
N LEU A 28 4.50 -4.33 1.11
CA LEU A 28 4.86 -4.32 -0.31
C LEU A 28 6.24 -3.73 -0.55
N GLU A 29 6.64 -2.70 0.20
CA GLU A 29 7.98 -2.13 0.11
C GLU A 29 9.06 -3.11 0.58
N SER A 30 8.83 -3.75 1.73
CA SER A 30 9.73 -4.79 2.23
C SER A 30 9.84 -5.95 1.24
N GLN A 31 8.73 -6.39 0.65
CA GLN A 31 8.72 -7.46 -0.33
C GLN A 31 9.45 -7.04 -1.62
N ASN A 32 9.26 -5.80 -2.08
CA ASN A 32 9.93 -5.29 -3.26
C ASN A 32 11.45 -5.22 -3.08
N ALA A 33 11.93 -4.85 -1.88
CA ALA A 33 13.36 -4.85 -1.57
C ALA A 33 13.96 -6.26 -1.72
N LEU A 34 13.32 -7.27 -1.13
CA LEU A 34 13.76 -8.66 -1.25
C LEU A 34 13.74 -9.15 -2.71
N LEU A 35 12.73 -8.77 -3.49
CA LEU A 35 12.67 -9.16 -4.90
C LEU A 35 13.76 -8.49 -5.76
N ILE A 36 14.17 -7.27 -5.41
CA ILE A 36 15.32 -6.59 -6.04
C ILE A 36 16.60 -7.34 -5.71
N GLU A 37 16.80 -7.75 -4.45
CA GLU A 37 17.95 -8.57 -4.03
C GLU A 37 18.01 -9.90 -4.78
N GLN A 38 16.84 -10.49 -5.06
CA GLN A 38 16.70 -11.69 -5.88
C GLN A 38 16.85 -11.45 -7.40
N GLN A 39 17.26 -10.25 -7.82
CA GLN A 39 17.47 -9.88 -9.22
C GLN A 39 16.21 -10.06 -10.10
N LYS A 40 15.01 -9.96 -9.51
CA LYS A 40 13.76 -10.09 -10.27
C LYS A 40 13.54 -8.89 -11.18
N SER A 41 13.13 -9.17 -12.42
CA SER A 41 12.78 -8.12 -13.37
C SER A 41 11.64 -7.25 -12.83
N GLN A 42 11.58 -5.99 -13.24
CA GLN A 42 10.53 -5.07 -12.79
C GLN A 42 9.12 -5.60 -13.10
N GLY A 43 8.95 -6.26 -14.25
CA GLY A 43 7.67 -6.86 -14.66
C GLY A 43 7.25 -8.03 -13.76
N GLU A 44 8.19 -8.92 -13.41
CA GLU A 44 7.92 -9.99 -12.44
C GLU A 44 7.57 -9.42 -11.07
N ARG A 45 8.34 -8.42 -10.60
CA ARG A 45 8.09 -7.76 -9.32
C ARG A 45 6.70 -7.14 -9.27
N LEU A 46 6.29 -6.43 -10.32
CA LEU A 46 4.97 -5.82 -10.40
C LEU A 46 3.85 -6.85 -10.29
N THR A 47 3.98 -7.98 -10.99
CA THR A 47 3.00 -9.07 -10.95
C THR A 47 2.88 -9.69 -9.56
N ILE A 48 4.02 -9.95 -8.91
CA ILE A 48 4.08 -10.51 -7.55
C ILE A 48 3.48 -9.54 -6.54
N LEU A 49 3.90 -8.27 -6.58
CA LEU A 49 3.43 -7.24 -5.66
C LEU A 49 1.94 -6.97 -5.83
N ASN A 50 1.41 -6.96 -7.07
CA ASN A 50 -0.02 -6.80 -7.31
C ASN A 50 -0.84 -7.94 -6.71
N THR A 51 -0.40 -9.19 -6.93
CA THR A 51 -1.05 -10.38 -6.36
C THR A 51 -1.04 -10.33 -4.83
N LEU A 52 0.10 -9.96 -4.25
CA LEU A 52 0.27 -9.83 -2.80
C LEU A 52 -0.62 -8.71 -2.22
N ALA A 53 -0.68 -7.56 -2.88
CA ALA A 53 -1.52 -6.44 -2.48
C ALA A 53 -3.01 -6.82 -2.46
N ILE A 54 -3.50 -7.48 -3.52
CA ILE A 54 -4.89 -7.95 -3.59
C ILE A 54 -5.19 -8.93 -2.45
N LYS A 55 -4.28 -9.88 -2.19
CA LYS A 55 -4.46 -10.86 -1.12
C LYS A 55 -4.52 -10.20 0.27
N GLN A 56 -3.61 -9.26 0.55
CA GLN A 56 -3.58 -8.55 1.83
C GLN A 56 -4.80 -7.64 1.99
N MET A 57 -5.18 -6.89 0.95
CA MET A 57 -6.37 -6.04 0.97
C MET A 57 -7.65 -6.86 1.17
N ARG A 58 -7.79 -8.02 0.52
CA ARG A 58 -8.93 -8.93 0.76
C ARG A 58 -8.95 -9.44 2.19
N ALA A 59 -7.83 -9.90 2.73
CA ALA A 59 -7.74 -10.35 4.12
C ALA A 59 -8.12 -9.25 5.13
N LEU A 60 -7.84 -7.98 4.81
CA LEU A 60 -8.25 -6.84 5.64
C LEU A 60 -9.75 -6.52 5.49
N ILE A 61 -10.32 -6.64 4.29
CA ILE A 61 -11.75 -6.38 4.03
C ILE A 61 -12.64 -7.49 4.59
N ASP A 62 -12.21 -8.74 4.48
CA ASP A 62 -12.94 -9.92 4.96
C ASP A 62 -12.76 -10.17 6.47
N ASN A 63 -11.86 -9.45 7.15
CA ASN A 63 -11.73 -9.55 8.60
C ASN A 63 -12.81 -8.70 9.30
N PRO A 64 -13.76 -9.33 10.04
CA PRO A 64 -14.84 -8.61 10.73
C PRO A 64 -14.35 -7.63 11.81
N SER A 65 -13.09 -7.77 12.27
CA SER A 65 -12.48 -6.84 13.25
C SER A 65 -12.11 -5.50 12.63
N VAL A 66 -11.75 -5.47 11.34
CA VAL A 66 -11.44 -4.22 10.61
C VAL A 66 -12.71 -3.43 10.28
N LYS A 67 -13.86 -4.12 10.11
CA LYS A 67 -15.17 -3.47 9.97
C LYS A 67 -15.57 -2.66 11.22
N GLN A 68 -15.11 -3.02 12.42
CA GLN A 68 -15.43 -2.29 13.65
C GLN A 68 -14.64 -0.97 13.80
N LEU A 69 -13.53 -0.79 13.09
CA LEU A 69 -12.74 0.46 13.14
C LEU A 69 -13.41 1.61 12.38
N LYS A 70 -14.36 1.33 11.48
CA LYS A 70 -15.13 2.37 10.76
C LYS A 70 -16.36 2.88 11.52
N GLY A 71 -16.70 2.31 12.68
CA GLY A 71 -17.93 2.64 13.42
C GLY A 71 -17.76 3.59 14.61
N GLY A 72 -16.54 3.99 14.95
CA GLY A 72 -16.25 4.70 16.22
C GLY A 72 -15.98 6.20 16.11
N ALA A 73 -15.86 6.77 14.92
CA ALA A 73 -15.64 8.20 14.75
C ALA A 73 -16.52 8.68 13.60
N LEU A 74 -17.60 9.40 13.95
CA LEU A 74 -18.39 10.35 13.15
C LEU A 74 -19.85 10.40 13.67
N LEU A 75 -20.02 10.70 14.96
CA LEU A 75 -21.25 11.30 15.50
C LEU A 75 -20.85 12.31 16.59
N GLU A 76 -20.41 13.49 16.15
CA GLU A 76 -20.69 14.77 16.82
C GLU A 76 -21.50 15.62 15.85
#